data_AF-A0A537X7M4-F1
#
_entry.id   AF-A0A537X7M4-F1
#
_cell.length_a   1.000
_cell.length_b   1.000
_cell.length_c   1.000
_cell.angle_alpha   90.00
_cell.angle_beta   90.00
_cell.angle_gamma   90.00
#
_symmetry.space_group_name_H-M   'P 1'
#
loop_
_entity.id
_entity.type
_entity.pdbx_description
1 polymer ?
#
loop_
_entity_poly.entity_id
_entity_poly.type
_entity_poly.pdbx_seq_one_letter_code
_entity_poly.pdbx_strand_id
1 'polypeptide(L)'
;MAERADVCIVGSGFGGSITAFRLAELYVAAGTDPRSIVVLERGRRYRHVDFAQSMDIDHLSRVYNLIQGQGAQVVVANAVGGGSNLYLAASLRSPRETFERRDRRPGDGPDRRMWPSAISRDVLDPYYYRAELGLRVRRPTWNQVSKSGGLWAATLNAAGHSCDRVPLAISPERCVNAKWCHTGCVFGAKNSLITNYLAAAERRGVQVRPDMEVESLQQSSARPYRFIVNAQAMDNEGPSPSRQPTGSTVQIECKVCVLASGAMGDAPILMRSQNNLPNLSSELGKHLGVNGDHIAAIEYDEARVRSALGLPGYHEFYKGKPITTMSYDWWVGRSDHAYDGTRFTLQEIFLSSLTNFLYDSGREPGGGPSWWGLQKKQAIARWANRIELLAQVEDTNDGTFYAVPSSGGAQRPNSGPVTIGLFTYPLSDQSIRVREAANEAMRGVAQTHGLGRFMALTEARGAYAAHPLGGCRMADGPDLGVVDPQGAVHGYEGLYCIDGSIIPTSLGVNPSLTIAAVSERCADALVAAGGGLGLPARPAGFRPGIPEEIVGERVVVPVPPDQAAPKRKPKKKPRCRPPKRRSRPARGRTRARKRARVRCRKPARRRRRPPKKGRGRA
;
A
#
# COMPACT_ATOMS: atom_id res chain seq x y z
N MET A 1 -5.47 22.51 -32.06
CA MET A 1 -5.92 23.34 -30.91
C MET A 1 -5.93 22.45 -29.68
N ALA A 2 -5.42 22.94 -28.55
CA ALA A 2 -5.47 22.19 -27.29
C ALA A 2 -6.92 22.05 -26.81
N GLU A 3 -7.26 20.87 -26.28
CA GLU A 3 -8.52 20.69 -25.57
C GLU A 3 -8.52 21.50 -24.27
N ARG A 4 -9.68 21.96 -23.83
CA ARG A 4 -9.82 22.70 -22.57
C ARG A 4 -10.47 21.87 -21.49
N ALA A 5 -9.87 21.91 -20.30
CA ALA A 5 -10.40 21.30 -19.08
C ALA A 5 -10.32 22.30 -17.93
N ASP A 6 -11.16 22.16 -16.91
CA ASP A 6 -10.96 22.93 -15.69
C ASP A 6 -9.77 22.38 -14.91
N VAL A 7 -9.73 21.04 -14.77
CA VAL A 7 -8.69 20.34 -14.02
C VAL A 7 -8.14 19.20 -14.85
N CYS A 8 -6.81 19.16 -15.01
CA CYS A 8 -6.10 18.02 -15.55
C CYS A 8 -5.31 17.33 -14.44
N ILE A 9 -5.64 16.07 -14.14
CA ILE A 9 -5.00 15.23 -13.14
C ILE A 9 -4.14 14.20 -13.87
N VAL A 10 -2.86 14.11 -13.52
CA VAL A 10 -1.89 13.26 -14.20
C VAL A 10 -1.53 12.08 -13.32
N GLY A 11 -2.07 10.91 -13.64
CA GLY A 11 -1.96 9.69 -12.86
C GLY A 11 -3.23 9.36 -12.09
N SER A 12 -3.60 8.09 -12.08
CA SER A 12 -4.86 7.60 -11.47
C SER A 12 -4.64 6.81 -10.17
N GLY A 13 -3.49 6.98 -9.52
CA GLY A 13 -3.16 6.39 -8.22
C GLY A 13 -3.96 6.97 -7.05
N PHE A 14 -3.51 6.74 -5.80
CA PHE A 14 -4.19 7.22 -4.59
C PHE A 14 -4.44 8.73 -4.64
N GLY A 15 -3.39 9.48 -4.96
CA GLY A 15 -3.42 10.92 -5.15
C GLY A 15 -4.46 11.42 -6.14
N GLY A 16 -4.36 10.94 -7.38
CA GLY A 16 -5.23 11.38 -8.47
C GLY A 16 -6.67 10.94 -8.27
N SER A 17 -6.91 9.72 -7.80
CA SER A 17 -8.26 9.19 -7.56
C SER A 17 -8.99 9.93 -6.45
N ILE A 18 -8.31 10.22 -5.34
CA ILE A 18 -8.89 10.96 -4.21
C ILE A 18 -9.17 12.40 -4.63
N THR A 19 -8.21 13.04 -5.30
CA THR A 19 -8.38 14.43 -5.78
C THR A 19 -9.53 14.53 -6.78
N ALA A 20 -9.60 13.62 -7.76
CA ALA A 20 -10.69 13.55 -8.72
C ALA A 20 -12.06 13.41 -8.04
N PHE A 21 -12.16 12.53 -7.04
CA PHE A 21 -13.41 12.33 -6.29
C PHE A 21 -13.84 13.59 -5.53
N ARG A 22 -12.91 14.24 -4.81
CA ARG A 22 -13.22 15.45 -4.02
C ARG A 22 -13.62 16.63 -4.89
N LEU A 23 -12.97 16.81 -6.03
CA LEU A 23 -13.35 17.81 -7.02
C LEU A 23 -14.70 17.47 -7.66
N ALA A 24 -14.97 16.19 -7.97
CA ALA A 24 -16.27 15.79 -8.49
C ALA A 24 -17.41 16.11 -7.50
N GLU A 25 -17.19 15.90 -6.19
CA GLU A 25 -18.16 16.30 -5.17
C GLU A 25 -18.40 17.80 -5.15
N LEU A 26 -17.33 18.61 -5.22
CA LEU A 26 -17.43 20.07 -5.31
C LEU A 26 -18.27 20.48 -6.52
N TYR A 27 -17.98 19.92 -7.69
CA TYR A 27 -18.66 20.25 -8.94
C TYR A 27 -20.14 19.90 -8.89
N VAL A 28 -20.47 18.68 -8.44
CA VAL A 28 -21.86 18.24 -8.25
C VAL A 28 -22.59 19.16 -7.26
N ALA A 29 -21.96 19.51 -6.13
CA ALA A 29 -22.56 20.39 -5.13
C ALA A 29 -22.78 21.82 -5.63
N ALA A 30 -21.93 22.30 -6.55
CA ALA A 30 -22.04 23.60 -7.19
C ALA A 30 -22.90 23.60 -8.46
N GLY A 31 -23.51 22.47 -8.85
CA GLY A 31 -24.29 22.36 -10.08
C GLY A 31 -23.46 22.53 -11.36
N THR A 32 -22.15 22.32 -11.28
CA THR A 32 -21.22 22.38 -12.42
C THR A 32 -20.91 20.97 -12.92
N ASP A 33 -20.74 20.81 -14.23
CA ASP A 33 -20.50 19.51 -14.86
C ASP A 33 -19.09 18.96 -14.54
N PRO A 34 -18.96 17.82 -13.84
CA PRO A 34 -17.66 17.23 -13.53
C PRO A 34 -16.88 16.71 -14.75
N ARG A 35 -17.47 16.68 -15.96
CA ARG A 35 -16.78 16.26 -17.19
C ARG A 35 -15.62 17.18 -17.59
N SER A 36 -15.51 18.37 -17.02
CA SER A 36 -14.35 19.25 -17.21
C SER A 36 -13.14 18.85 -16.35
N ILE A 37 -13.26 17.81 -15.52
CA ILE A 37 -12.15 17.17 -14.80
C ILE A 37 -11.68 15.98 -15.63
N VAL A 38 -10.42 16.00 -16.07
CA VAL A 38 -9.80 14.96 -16.86
C VAL A 38 -8.65 14.32 -16.07
N VAL A 39 -8.66 12.99 -15.98
CA VAL A 39 -7.56 12.19 -15.43
C VAL A 39 -6.86 11.48 -16.58
N LEU A 40 -5.56 11.73 -16.75
CA LEU A 40 -4.71 11.02 -17.70
C LEU A 40 -3.95 9.91 -16.99
N GLU A 41 -3.95 8.71 -17.55
CA GLU A 41 -3.22 7.57 -17.01
C GLU A 41 -2.44 6.89 -18.14
N ARG A 42 -1.14 6.66 -17.95
CA ARG A 42 -0.32 6.01 -18.99
C ARG A 42 -0.64 4.53 -19.16
N GLY A 43 -1.12 3.88 -18.09
CA GLY A 43 -1.42 2.46 -18.08
C GLY A 43 -2.81 2.13 -18.62
N ARG A 44 -2.96 0.88 -19.05
CA ARG A 44 -4.23 0.36 -19.55
C ARG A 44 -5.28 0.25 -18.45
N ARG A 45 -6.55 0.36 -18.84
CA ARG A 45 -7.68 0.02 -17.97
C ARG A 45 -7.87 -1.50 -17.85
N TYR A 46 -7.95 -1.97 -16.61
CA TYR A 46 -8.33 -3.34 -16.27
C TYR A 46 -9.54 -3.33 -15.36
N ARG A 47 -10.53 -4.19 -15.63
CA ARG A 47 -11.54 -4.58 -14.66
C ARG A 47 -10.91 -5.59 -13.70
N HIS A 48 -11.51 -5.76 -12.53
CA HIS A 48 -11.04 -6.75 -11.56
C HIS A 48 -10.94 -8.17 -12.16
N VAL A 49 -11.83 -8.54 -13.08
CA VAL A 49 -11.82 -9.84 -13.79
C VAL A 49 -10.77 -9.98 -14.88
N ASP A 50 -10.12 -8.88 -15.30
CA ASP A 50 -9.09 -8.90 -16.34
C ASP A 50 -7.70 -9.23 -15.76
N PHE A 51 -7.54 -9.20 -14.43
CA PHE A 51 -6.32 -9.65 -13.76
C PHE A 51 -6.22 -11.18 -13.75
N ALA A 52 -4.99 -11.69 -13.61
CA ALA A 52 -4.71 -13.10 -13.45
C ALA A 52 -3.99 -13.39 -12.13
N GLN A 53 -4.28 -14.54 -11.53
CA GLN A 53 -3.49 -15.11 -10.43
C GLN A 53 -2.32 -15.90 -11.01
N SER A 54 -1.41 -15.18 -11.67
CA SER A 54 -0.31 -15.77 -12.43
C SER A 54 0.97 -14.96 -12.26
N MET A 55 2.10 -15.65 -12.26
CA MET A 55 3.45 -15.08 -12.35
C MET A 55 3.99 -15.07 -13.78
N ASP A 56 3.14 -15.37 -14.75
CA ASP A 56 3.48 -15.29 -16.15
C ASP A 56 4.06 -13.90 -16.48
N ILE A 57 5.19 -13.88 -17.19
CA ILE A 57 5.94 -12.65 -17.41
C ILE A 57 5.19 -11.66 -18.30
N ASP A 58 4.32 -12.15 -19.19
CA ASP A 58 3.48 -11.30 -20.03
C ASP A 58 2.39 -10.65 -19.19
N HIS A 59 1.77 -11.39 -18.27
CA HIS A 59 0.82 -10.80 -17.31
C HIS A 59 1.50 -9.76 -16.41
N LEU A 60 2.62 -10.12 -15.78
CA LEU A 60 3.33 -9.22 -14.86
C LEU A 60 3.81 -7.97 -15.57
N SER A 61 4.39 -8.11 -16.76
CA SER A 61 4.86 -6.96 -17.51
C SER A 61 3.72 -6.01 -17.87
N ARG A 62 2.50 -6.50 -18.16
CA ARG A 62 1.38 -5.62 -18.50
C ARG A 62 0.98 -4.69 -17.36
N VAL A 63 1.08 -5.16 -16.12
CA VAL A 63 0.58 -4.43 -14.94
C VAL A 63 1.70 -3.80 -14.10
N TYR A 64 2.95 -4.24 -14.26
CA TYR A 64 4.12 -3.72 -13.56
C TYR A 64 5.12 -3.04 -14.49
N ASN A 65 5.84 -2.08 -13.93
CA ASN A 65 7.11 -1.60 -14.45
C ASN A 65 8.18 -1.74 -13.36
N LEU A 66 9.26 -2.45 -13.67
CA LEU A 66 10.43 -2.64 -12.84
C LEU A 66 11.49 -1.63 -13.28
N ILE A 67 11.65 -0.55 -12.52
CA ILE A 67 12.59 0.52 -12.84
C ILE A 67 13.93 0.20 -12.16
N GLN A 68 14.93 -0.12 -12.97
CA GLN A 68 16.30 -0.33 -12.52
C GLN A 68 17.04 1.00 -12.48
N GLY A 69 17.45 1.45 -11.29
CA GLY A 69 18.35 2.58 -11.12
C GLY A 69 19.73 2.14 -10.65
N GLN A 70 20.57 3.11 -10.31
CA GLN A 70 21.87 2.86 -9.69
C GLN A 70 21.67 2.73 -8.17
N GLY A 71 21.91 1.53 -7.62
CA GLY A 71 21.75 1.29 -6.16
C GLY A 71 20.32 1.04 -5.68
N ALA A 72 19.31 1.05 -6.55
CA ALA A 72 17.99 0.54 -6.22
C ALA A 72 17.19 0.04 -7.44
N GLN A 73 16.28 -0.91 -7.19
CA GLN A 73 15.26 -1.36 -8.12
C GLN A 73 13.87 -1.04 -7.54
N VAL A 74 13.04 -0.35 -8.31
CA VAL A 74 11.73 0.13 -7.88
C VAL A 74 10.63 -0.55 -8.68
N VAL A 75 9.62 -1.08 -8.00
CA VAL A 75 8.45 -1.68 -8.63
C VAL A 75 7.29 -0.68 -8.59
N VAL A 76 6.77 -0.32 -9.76
CA VAL A 76 5.57 0.53 -9.88
C VAL A 76 4.51 -0.17 -10.71
N ALA A 77 3.25 0.17 -10.47
CA ALA A 77 2.14 -0.31 -11.30
C ALA A 77 1.97 0.54 -12.55
N ASN A 78 1.49 -0.08 -13.62
CA ASN A 78 1.19 0.54 -14.91
C ASN A 78 -0.25 0.21 -15.33
N ALA A 79 -1.24 0.79 -14.66
CA ALA A 79 -2.65 0.52 -14.91
C ALA A 79 -3.52 1.62 -14.30
N VAL A 80 -4.72 1.83 -14.85
CA VAL A 80 -5.74 2.68 -14.21
C VAL A 80 -6.01 2.23 -12.77
N GLY A 81 -5.93 3.16 -11.82
CA GLY A 81 -5.96 2.90 -10.36
C GLY A 81 -4.58 2.71 -9.74
N GLY A 82 -3.51 2.73 -10.54
CA GLY A 82 -2.12 2.64 -10.12
C GLY A 82 -1.81 1.45 -9.20
N GLY A 83 -0.93 1.69 -8.22
CA GLY A 83 -0.46 0.68 -7.26
C GLY A 83 -1.58 0.01 -6.44
N SER A 84 -2.75 0.62 -6.31
CA SER A 84 -3.87 0.03 -5.56
C SER A 84 -4.36 -1.30 -6.16
N ASN A 85 -4.11 -1.53 -7.45
CA ASN A 85 -4.45 -2.81 -8.08
C ASN A 85 -3.53 -3.94 -7.65
N LEU A 86 -2.31 -3.64 -7.20
CA LEU A 86 -1.24 -4.62 -7.00
C LEU A 86 -0.66 -4.62 -5.58
N TYR A 87 -0.89 -3.58 -4.78
CA TYR A 87 -0.48 -3.57 -3.37
C TYR A 87 -1.15 -4.67 -2.53
N LEU A 88 -0.55 -4.97 -1.38
CA LEU A 88 -1.02 -6.01 -0.46
C LEU A 88 -2.14 -5.54 0.50
N ALA A 89 -2.60 -4.29 0.34
CA ALA A 89 -3.70 -3.68 1.07
C ALA A 89 -3.52 -3.53 2.59
N ALA A 90 -2.29 -3.61 3.10
CA ALA A 90 -1.95 -3.12 4.43
C ALA A 90 -2.28 -1.62 4.52
N SER A 91 -2.94 -1.21 5.59
CA SER A 91 -3.44 0.15 5.81
C SER A 91 -3.17 0.55 7.25
N LEU A 92 -1.92 0.92 7.52
CA LEU A 92 -1.44 1.32 8.83
C LEU A 92 -1.29 2.83 8.86
N ARG A 93 -1.67 3.46 9.97
CA ARG A 93 -1.33 4.86 10.21
C ARG A 93 0.13 4.95 10.60
N SER A 94 0.88 5.89 10.03
CA SER A 94 2.29 6.07 10.39
C SER A 94 2.44 6.53 11.85
N PRO A 95 3.43 6.03 12.61
CA PRO A 95 3.68 6.45 14.00
C PRO A 95 3.82 7.96 14.17
N ARG A 96 3.56 8.48 15.37
CA ARG A 96 3.59 9.93 15.63
C ARG A 96 5.00 10.48 15.40
N GLU A 97 6.00 9.73 15.82
CA GLU A 97 7.42 10.07 15.80
C GLU A 97 7.96 10.23 14.37
N THR A 98 7.30 9.64 13.37
CA THR A 98 7.61 9.84 11.94
C THR A 98 7.47 11.31 11.56
N PHE A 99 6.42 11.98 12.05
CA PHE A 99 6.14 13.37 11.72
C PHE A 99 7.12 14.31 12.39
N GLU A 100 7.68 13.91 13.53
CA GLU A 100 8.68 14.69 14.28
C GLU A 100 10.12 14.40 13.86
N ARG A 101 10.32 13.60 12.81
CA ARG A 101 11.65 13.29 12.31
C ARG A 101 12.35 14.54 11.82
N ARG A 102 13.65 14.61 12.11
CA ARG A 102 14.52 15.73 11.72
C ARG A 102 15.60 15.29 10.74
N ASP A 103 15.96 16.19 9.83
CA ASP A 103 17.07 16.02 8.92
C ASP A 103 18.38 16.32 9.67
N ARG A 104 19.17 15.28 9.92
CA ARG A 104 20.43 15.35 10.67
C ARG A 104 21.64 15.09 9.78
N ARG A 105 21.47 15.13 8.45
CA ARG A 105 22.53 14.79 7.50
C ARG A 105 23.62 15.86 7.52
N PRO A 106 24.91 15.47 7.60
CA PRO A 106 26.01 16.41 7.46
C PRO A 106 25.93 17.12 6.11
N GLY A 107 25.87 18.45 6.12
CA GLY A 107 25.84 19.29 4.90
C GLY A 107 24.45 19.73 4.42
N ASP A 108 23.35 19.18 4.97
CA ASP A 108 21.96 19.56 4.60
C ASP A 108 21.41 20.76 5.40
N GLY A 109 22.30 21.52 6.04
CA GLY A 109 21.96 22.71 6.82
C GLY A 109 21.61 22.42 8.28
N PRO A 110 20.86 23.32 8.95
CA PRO A 110 20.53 23.18 10.36
C PRO A 110 19.54 22.04 10.61
N ASP A 111 19.66 21.39 11.76
CA ASP A 111 18.73 20.35 12.22
C ASP A 111 17.29 20.87 12.20
N ARG A 112 16.48 20.30 11.31
CA ARG A 112 15.10 20.75 11.07
C ARG A 112 14.16 19.58 10.89
N ARG A 113 12.88 19.82 11.18
CA ARG A 113 11.82 18.83 10.93
C ARG A 113 11.70 18.57 9.43
N MET A 114 11.62 17.30 9.03
CA MET A 114 11.45 16.93 7.62
C MET A 114 10.03 17.20 7.13
N TRP A 115 9.04 16.99 7.99
CA TRP A 115 7.66 17.36 7.71
C TRP A 115 7.43 18.85 7.96
N PRO A 116 6.65 19.54 7.10
CA PRO A 116 6.29 20.94 7.34
C PRO A 116 5.62 21.15 8.69
N SER A 117 5.90 22.28 9.32
CA SER A 117 5.39 22.64 10.66
C SER A 117 3.87 22.50 10.80
N ALA A 118 3.13 22.76 9.72
CA ALA A 118 1.67 22.66 9.65
C ALA A 118 1.12 21.22 9.63
N ILE A 119 1.97 20.19 9.58
CA ILE A 119 1.55 18.79 9.45
C ILE A 119 2.11 17.98 10.61
N SER A 120 1.23 17.53 11.50
CA SER A 120 1.54 16.58 12.56
C SER A 120 0.61 15.36 12.47
N ARG A 121 0.86 14.36 13.32
CA ARG A 121 -0.03 13.20 13.42
C ARG A 121 -1.46 13.58 13.77
N ASP A 122 -1.66 14.55 14.67
CA ASP A 122 -2.98 15.01 15.08
C ASP A 122 -3.72 15.75 13.95
N VAL A 123 -2.99 16.55 13.17
CA VAL A 123 -3.55 17.23 11.99
C VAL A 123 -4.01 16.22 10.93
N LEU A 124 -3.28 15.11 10.76
CA LEU A 124 -3.63 14.08 9.77
C LEU A 124 -4.66 13.06 10.25
N ASP A 125 -4.89 12.88 11.55
CA ASP A 125 -5.80 11.85 12.07
C ASP A 125 -7.24 11.92 11.52
N PRO A 126 -7.86 13.10 11.33
CA PRO A 126 -9.15 13.21 10.65
C PRO A 126 -9.13 12.74 9.19
N TYR A 127 -8.02 12.97 8.49
CA TYR A 127 -7.84 12.56 7.10
C TYR A 127 -7.48 11.07 6.97
N TYR A 128 -6.72 10.52 7.92
CA TYR A 128 -6.55 9.07 8.08
C TYR A 128 -7.90 8.39 8.26
N TYR A 129 -8.75 8.92 9.14
CA TYR A 129 -10.08 8.36 9.36
C TYR A 129 -10.93 8.40 8.09
N ARG A 130 -10.91 9.51 7.35
CA ARG A 130 -11.62 9.65 6.07
C ARG A 130 -11.10 8.66 5.02
N ALA A 131 -9.78 8.52 4.90
CA ALA A 131 -9.15 7.55 4.00
C ALA A 131 -9.51 6.09 4.38
N GLU A 132 -9.51 5.76 5.67
CA GLU A 132 -9.93 4.45 6.18
C GLU A 132 -11.39 4.14 5.82
N LEU A 133 -12.29 5.13 5.91
CA LEU A 133 -13.69 4.97 5.51
C LEU A 133 -13.81 4.73 4.00
N GLY A 134 -13.14 5.53 3.16
CA GLY A 134 -13.20 5.38 1.71
C GLY A 134 -12.61 4.06 1.21
N LEU A 135 -11.46 3.65 1.77
CA LEU A 135 -10.81 2.38 1.48
C LEU A 135 -11.45 1.19 2.23
N ARG A 136 -12.43 1.46 3.11
CA ARG A 136 -13.14 0.48 3.95
C ARG A 136 -12.17 -0.41 4.73
N VAL A 137 -11.18 0.22 5.35
CA VAL A 137 -10.12 -0.44 6.13
C VAL A 137 -10.75 -1.15 7.33
N ARG A 138 -10.40 -2.42 7.52
CA ARG A 138 -10.87 -3.23 8.65
C ARG A 138 -9.70 -3.96 9.29
N ARG A 139 -9.62 -3.89 10.62
CA ARG A 139 -8.71 -4.76 11.38
C ARG A 139 -9.31 -6.18 11.45
N PRO A 140 -8.61 -7.22 10.98
CA PRO A 140 -9.12 -8.59 11.08
C PRO A 140 -9.21 -9.01 12.55
N THR A 141 -10.07 -9.98 12.87
CA THR A 141 -9.98 -10.73 14.14
C THR A 141 -8.79 -11.68 14.10
N TRP A 142 -8.31 -12.16 15.25
CA TRP A 142 -7.24 -13.19 15.28
C TRP A 142 -7.62 -14.47 14.51
N ASN A 143 -8.90 -14.82 14.44
CA ASN A 143 -9.37 -15.95 13.62
C ASN A 143 -9.32 -15.69 12.10
N GLN A 144 -9.08 -14.45 11.68
CA GLN A 144 -8.97 -14.04 10.28
C GLN A 144 -7.53 -13.73 9.85
N VAL A 145 -6.57 -13.83 10.78
CA VAL A 145 -5.13 -13.73 10.53
C VAL A 145 -4.68 -14.95 9.71
N SER A 146 -3.71 -14.75 8.83
CA SER A 146 -3.17 -15.83 8.00
C SER A 146 -2.38 -16.83 8.87
N LYS A 147 -2.16 -18.06 8.40
CA LYS A 147 -1.33 -19.01 9.14
C LYS A 147 0.10 -18.49 9.35
N SER A 148 0.67 -17.83 8.35
CA SER A 148 2.01 -17.23 8.43
C SER A 148 2.05 -16.08 9.43
N GLY A 149 1.03 -15.21 9.44
CA GLY A 149 0.94 -14.13 10.43
C GLY A 149 0.71 -14.64 11.85
N GLY A 150 -0.10 -15.70 12.01
CA GLY A 150 -0.30 -16.35 13.31
C GLY A 150 0.98 -17.01 13.84
N LEU A 151 1.74 -17.67 12.96
CA LEU A 151 3.05 -18.21 13.31
C LEU A 151 4.01 -17.08 13.71
N TRP A 152 4.09 -16.01 12.93
CA TRP A 152 4.94 -14.87 13.25
C TRP A 152 4.59 -14.24 14.60
N ALA A 153 3.31 -14.02 14.88
CA ALA A 153 2.84 -13.49 16.16
C ALA A 153 3.21 -14.42 17.34
N ALA A 154 3.11 -15.74 17.16
CA ALA A 154 3.51 -16.70 18.18
C ALA A 154 5.03 -16.72 18.41
N THR A 155 5.83 -16.61 17.34
CA THR A 155 7.29 -16.50 17.42
C THR A 155 7.72 -15.23 18.17
N LEU A 156 7.12 -14.08 17.84
CA LEU A 156 7.37 -12.81 18.55
C LEU A 156 7.02 -12.94 20.04
N ASN A 157 5.85 -13.50 20.37
CA ASN A 157 5.43 -13.69 21.75
C ASN A 157 6.40 -14.60 22.54
N ALA A 158 6.91 -15.68 21.92
CA ALA A 158 7.90 -16.55 22.55
C ALA A 158 9.24 -15.83 22.80
N ALA A 159 9.61 -14.89 21.95
CA ALA A 159 10.78 -14.02 22.10
C ALA A 159 10.55 -12.81 23.02
N GLY A 160 9.36 -12.68 23.64
CA GLY A 160 9.04 -11.57 24.55
C GLY A 160 8.61 -10.27 23.87
N HIS A 161 8.30 -10.32 22.57
CA HIS A 161 7.90 -9.17 21.77
C HIS A 161 6.38 -9.06 21.56
N SER A 162 5.91 -7.84 21.33
CA SER A 162 4.52 -7.55 21.02
C SER A 162 4.20 -7.78 19.54
N CYS A 163 2.94 -8.08 19.24
CA CYS A 163 2.44 -8.20 17.88
C CYS A 163 0.95 -7.85 17.83
N ASP A 164 0.52 -7.07 16.84
CA ASP A 164 -0.91 -6.84 16.56
C ASP A 164 -1.22 -7.06 15.07
N ARG A 165 -2.52 -7.15 14.81
CA ARG A 165 -3.12 -7.42 13.52
C ARG A 165 -3.09 -6.17 12.65
N VAL A 166 -2.61 -6.33 11.42
CA VAL A 166 -2.57 -5.26 10.43
C VAL A 166 -3.98 -4.96 9.90
N PRO A 167 -4.47 -3.70 9.94
CA PRO A 167 -5.69 -3.31 9.26
C PRO A 167 -5.55 -3.41 7.74
N LEU A 168 -6.61 -3.87 7.06
CA LEU A 168 -6.57 -4.18 5.63
C LEU A 168 -7.71 -3.51 4.87
N ALA A 169 -7.42 -2.95 3.70
CA ALA A 169 -8.40 -2.50 2.70
C ALA A 169 -8.91 -3.69 1.85
N ILE A 170 -9.42 -4.72 2.54
CA ILE A 170 -9.93 -5.96 1.92
C ILE A 170 -11.29 -6.29 2.53
N SER A 171 -12.31 -6.50 1.70
CA SER A 171 -13.62 -7.01 2.12
C SER A 171 -13.49 -8.44 2.65
N PRO A 172 -13.83 -8.70 3.93
CA PRO A 172 -13.80 -10.06 4.48
C PRO A 172 -14.92 -10.94 3.92
N GLU A 173 -15.98 -10.36 3.37
CA GLU A 173 -17.11 -11.11 2.80
C GLU A 173 -16.80 -11.65 1.40
N ARG A 174 -15.96 -10.95 0.62
CA ARG A 174 -15.57 -11.36 -0.75
C ARG A 174 -14.23 -12.05 -0.82
N CYS A 175 -13.33 -11.81 0.13
CA CYS A 175 -11.99 -12.39 0.11
C CYS A 175 -12.04 -13.91 0.30
N VAL A 176 -11.61 -14.65 -0.71
CA VAL A 176 -11.51 -16.11 -0.66
C VAL A 176 -10.17 -16.62 -0.13
N ASN A 177 -9.34 -15.74 0.44
CA ASN A 177 -8.02 -16.07 1.01
C ASN A 177 -7.04 -16.71 0.00
N ALA A 178 -7.04 -16.21 -1.24
CA ALA A 178 -6.18 -16.70 -2.30
C ALA A 178 -4.70 -16.24 -2.21
N LYS A 179 -4.40 -15.20 -1.40
CA LYS A 179 -3.05 -14.61 -1.22
C LYS A 179 -2.35 -14.02 -2.48
N TRP A 180 -3.02 -14.00 -3.63
CA TRP A 180 -2.55 -13.39 -4.90
C TRP A 180 -2.79 -11.89 -5.03
N CYS A 181 -2.73 -11.12 -3.93
CA CYS A 181 -3.04 -9.69 -3.99
C CYS A 181 -2.05 -8.92 -4.88
N HIS A 182 -0.82 -9.42 -5.04
CA HIS A 182 0.25 -8.81 -5.82
C HIS A 182 0.08 -8.93 -7.34
N THR A 183 -0.87 -9.69 -7.86
CA THR A 183 -1.10 -9.81 -9.32
C THR A 183 -2.44 -9.26 -9.77
N GLY A 184 -3.16 -8.60 -8.84
CA GLY A 184 -4.52 -8.13 -9.05
C GLY A 184 -5.57 -9.05 -8.41
N CYS A 185 -6.58 -8.47 -7.75
CA CYS A 185 -7.62 -9.24 -7.08
C CYS A 185 -8.79 -9.57 -8.03
N VAL A 186 -8.81 -10.80 -8.55
CA VAL A 186 -9.86 -11.27 -9.47
C VAL A 186 -11.27 -11.36 -8.87
N PHE A 187 -11.36 -11.36 -7.54
CA PHE A 187 -12.63 -11.47 -6.81
C PHE A 187 -13.26 -10.12 -6.44
N GLY A 188 -12.61 -9.00 -6.79
CA GLY A 188 -13.07 -7.66 -6.37
C GLY A 188 -13.11 -7.48 -4.85
N ALA A 189 -12.34 -8.28 -4.10
CA ALA A 189 -12.31 -8.24 -2.64
C ALA A 189 -11.35 -7.18 -2.09
N LYS A 190 -10.30 -6.85 -2.84
CA LYS A 190 -9.39 -5.75 -2.51
C LYS A 190 -10.05 -4.44 -2.91
N ASN A 191 -10.13 -3.48 -1.99
CA ASN A 191 -10.73 -2.17 -2.23
C ASN A 191 -9.74 -1.30 -2.99
N SER A 192 -9.50 -1.66 -4.25
CA SER A 192 -8.67 -0.91 -5.20
C SER A 192 -9.38 0.37 -5.63
N LEU A 193 -8.63 1.34 -6.15
CA LEU A 193 -9.18 2.65 -6.56
C LEU A 193 -10.17 2.54 -7.70
N ILE A 194 -9.97 1.59 -8.61
CA ILE A 194 -10.93 1.20 -9.67
C ILE A 194 -12.27 0.66 -9.14
N THR A 195 -12.37 0.43 -7.83
CA THR A 195 -13.60 -0.03 -7.16
C THR A 195 -14.09 0.95 -6.09
N ASN A 196 -13.40 2.07 -5.84
CA ASN A 196 -13.84 3.09 -4.88
C ASN A 196 -13.67 4.51 -5.42
N TYR A 197 -12.74 5.33 -4.90
CA TYR A 197 -12.55 6.74 -5.23
C TYR A 197 -12.61 7.04 -6.73
N LEU A 198 -11.84 6.31 -7.56
CA LEU A 198 -11.81 6.58 -9.00
C LEU A 198 -13.14 6.22 -9.66
N ALA A 199 -13.68 5.03 -9.35
CA ALA A 199 -14.97 4.61 -9.88
C ALA A 199 -16.12 5.51 -9.43
N ALA A 200 -16.06 6.03 -8.20
CA ALA A 200 -17.01 6.99 -7.67
C ALA A 200 -16.89 8.38 -8.34
N ALA A 201 -15.68 8.80 -8.69
CA ALA A 201 -15.44 10.01 -9.47
C ALA A 201 -15.96 9.87 -10.91
N GLU A 202 -15.67 8.75 -11.59
CA GLU A 202 -16.17 8.44 -12.93
C GLU A 202 -17.70 8.43 -12.99
N ARG A 203 -18.37 7.83 -12.00
CA ARG A 203 -19.84 7.85 -11.89
C ARG A 203 -20.44 9.24 -11.74
N ARG A 204 -19.67 10.22 -11.26
CA ARG A 204 -20.07 11.62 -11.14
C ARG A 204 -19.76 12.42 -12.41
N GLY A 205 -19.06 11.84 -13.38
CA GLY A 205 -18.80 12.47 -14.68
C GLY A 205 -17.33 12.78 -14.95
N VAL A 206 -16.40 12.54 -14.01
CA VAL A 206 -14.96 12.73 -14.27
C VAL A 206 -14.52 11.85 -15.44
N GLN A 207 -13.76 12.42 -16.38
CA GLN A 207 -13.24 11.68 -17.53
C GLN A 207 -11.89 11.05 -17.17
N VAL A 208 -11.77 9.72 -17.26
CA VAL A 208 -10.50 9.02 -17.07
C VAL A 208 -10.03 8.43 -18.40
N ARG A 209 -8.89 8.89 -18.88
CA ARG A 209 -8.31 8.52 -20.17
C ARG A 209 -7.08 7.62 -19.95
N PRO A 210 -7.22 6.30 -20.15
CA PRO A 210 -6.09 5.39 -20.08
C PRO A 210 -5.16 5.59 -21.29
N ASP A 211 -4.02 4.91 -21.25
CA ASP A 211 -3.05 4.85 -22.34
C ASP A 211 -2.51 6.23 -22.78
N MET A 212 -2.45 7.19 -21.85
CA MET A 212 -1.96 8.56 -22.06
C MET A 212 -0.76 8.85 -21.15
N GLU A 213 0.45 8.86 -21.71
CA GLU A 213 1.65 9.26 -20.97
C GLU A 213 1.87 10.77 -21.07
N VAL A 214 1.87 11.46 -19.93
CA VAL A 214 2.19 12.89 -19.87
C VAL A 214 3.69 13.07 -19.91
N GLU A 215 4.14 13.92 -20.82
CA GLU A 215 5.55 14.19 -21.06
C GLU A 215 6.02 15.46 -20.38
N SER A 216 5.30 16.55 -20.56
CA SER A 216 5.72 17.86 -20.05
C SER A 216 4.54 18.80 -19.83
N LEU A 217 4.82 19.85 -19.07
CA LEU A 217 3.94 20.95 -18.77
C LEU A 217 4.50 22.26 -19.34
N GLN A 218 3.62 23.20 -19.64
CA GLN A 218 3.95 24.56 -20.06
C GLN A 218 2.98 25.54 -19.39
N GLN A 219 3.41 26.78 -19.13
CA GLN A 219 2.47 27.82 -18.69
C GLN A 219 1.61 28.28 -19.87
N SER A 220 0.30 28.37 -19.63
CA SER A 220 -0.63 29.03 -20.54
C SER A 220 -0.70 30.53 -20.23
N SER A 221 -0.75 31.34 -21.28
CA SER A 221 -1.04 32.78 -21.23
C SER A 221 -2.54 33.09 -21.19
N ALA A 222 -3.42 32.12 -21.45
CA ALA A 222 -4.86 32.34 -21.60
C ALA A 222 -5.60 32.15 -20.28
N ARG A 223 -5.87 33.23 -19.52
CA ARG A 223 -6.67 33.13 -18.29
C ARG A 223 -8.15 32.78 -18.60
N PRO A 224 -8.83 32.00 -17.75
CA PRO A 224 -8.39 31.44 -16.46
C PRO A 224 -7.52 30.17 -16.55
N TYR A 225 -7.18 29.71 -17.77
CA TYR A 225 -6.25 28.61 -17.96
C TYR A 225 -4.82 29.04 -17.59
N ARG A 226 -4.05 28.10 -17.04
CA ARG A 226 -2.73 28.35 -16.47
C ARG A 226 -1.67 27.38 -16.97
N PHE A 227 -2.05 26.17 -17.39
CA PHE A 227 -1.11 25.16 -17.83
C PHE A 227 -1.58 24.45 -19.10
N ILE A 228 -0.63 24.10 -19.96
CA ILE A 228 -0.82 23.17 -21.07
C ILE A 228 -0.09 21.88 -20.70
N VAL A 229 -0.84 20.78 -20.66
CA VAL A 229 -0.35 19.43 -20.40
C VAL A 229 -0.14 18.72 -21.74
N ASN A 230 1.11 18.35 -22.04
CA ASN A 230 1.45 17.60 -23.25
C ASN A 230 1.50 16.11 -22.92
N ALA A 231 0.68 15.32 -23.61
CA ALA A 231 0.61 13.89 -23.47
C ALA A 231 0.73 13.19 -24.82
N GLN A 232 1.10 11.92 -24.80
CA GLN A 232 1.13 11.04 -25.95
C GLN A 232 0.38 9.74 -25.66
N ALA A 233 -0.27 9.20 -26.69
CA ALA A 233 -0.95 7.92 -26.59
C ALA A 233 0.07 6.78 -26.63
N MET A 234 -0.11 5.80 -25.75
CA MET A 234 0.75 4.64 -25.62
C MET A 234 0.10 3.40 -26.23
N ASP A 235 0.87 2.61 -26.95
CA ASP A 235 0.41 1.30 -27.42
C ASP A 235 0.51 0.26 -26.30
N ASN A 236 -0.57 0.13 -25.52
CA ASN A 236 -0.74 -0.92 -24.52
C ASN A 236 -1.78 -1.98 -24.92
N GLU A 237 -2.27 -1.95 -26.16
CA GLU A 237 -3.34 -2.81 -26.64
C GLU A 237 -2.83 -4.18 -27.14
N GLY A 238 -3.71 -5.17 -27.14
CA GLY A 238 -3.44 -6.47 -27.76
C GLY A 238 -2.57 -7.44 -26.93
N PRO A 239 -2.26 -8.62 -27.49
CA PRO A 239 -1.53 -9.67 -26.79
C PRO A 239 -0.04 -9.35 -26.59
N SER A 240 0.55 -8.55 -27.48
CA SER A 240 1.97 -8.18 -27.51
C SER A 240 2.15 -6.67 -27.75
N PRO A 241 1.73 -5.81 -26.80
CA PRO A 241 1.83 -4.36 -26.97
C PRO A 241 3.28 -3.91 -27.10
N SER A 242 3.55 -2.92 -27.96
CA SER A 242 4.89 -2.36 -28.09
C SER A 242 5.31 -1.56 -26.85
N ARG A 243 4.33 -0.96 -26.15
CA ARG A 243 4.50 -0.06 -24.99
C ARG A 243 5.34 1.16 -25.33
N GLN A 244 5.26 1.55 -26.59
CA GLN A 244 5.88 2.73 -27.13
C GLN A 244 4.80 3.76 -27.49
N PRO A 245 5.18 5.02 -27.68
CA PRO A 245 4.25 6.03 -28.17
C PRO A 245 3.71 5.66 -29.56
N THR A 246 2.42 5.87 -29.79
CA THR A 246 1.79 5.62 -31.10
C THR A 246 2.07 6.72 -32.12
N GLY A 247 2.72 7.81 -31.70
CA GLY A 247 2.85 9.06 -32.46
C GLY A 247 1.65 10.00 -32.32
N SER A 248 0.53 9.55 -31.73
CA SER A 248 -0.61 10.41 -31.43
C SER A 248 -0.34 11.24 -30.17
N THR A 249 -0.54 12.56 -30.26
CA THR A 249 -0.32 13.49 -29.14
C THR A 249 -1.63 14.18 -28.75
N VAL A 250 -1.73 14.55 -27.48
CA VAL A 250 -2.87 15.27 -26.89
C VAL A 250 -2.32 16.45 -26.09
N GLN A 251 -2.94 17.61 -26.27
CA GLN A 251 -2.67 18.79 -25.44
C GLN A 251 -3.93 19.18 -24.70
N ILE A 252 -3.82 19.33 -23.37
CA ILE A 252 -4.91 19.82 -22.52
C ILE A 252 -4.50 21.13 -21.87
N GLU A 253 -5.15 22.22 -22.25
CA GLU A 253 -5.07 23.51 -21.59
C GLU A 253 -6.03 23.52 -20.38
N CYS A 254 -5.51 23.70 -19.16
CA CYS A 254 -6.25 23.58 -17.92
C CYS A 254 -6.06 24.76 -16.95
N LYS A 255 -7.06 25.01 -16.10
CA LYS A 255 -7.00 26.03 -15.04
C LYS A 255 -6.15 25.57 -13.86
N VAL A 256 -6.26 24.28 -13.53
CA VAL A 256 -5.50 23.60 -12.49
C VAL A 256 -4.91 22.30 -13.04
N CYS A 257 -3.62 22.07 -12.76
CA CYS A 257 -2.94 20.82 -13.05
C CYS A 257 -2.53 20.14 -11.75
N VAL A 258 -2.85 18.86 -11.60
CA VAL A 258 -2.47 18.03 -10.45
C VAL A 258 -1.62 16.87 -10.93
N LEU A 259 -0.34 16.84 -10.57
CA LEU A 259 0.52 15.69 -10.74
C LEU A 259 0.26 14.68 -9.62
N ALA A 260 0.02 13.43 -10.03
CA ALA A 260 -0.26 12.28 -9.18
C ALA A 260 0.27 10.96 -9.80
N SER A 261 1.43 11.03 -10.46
CA SER A 261 2.08 9.94 -11.21
C SER A 261 3.05 9.08 -10.39
N GLY A 262 3.13 9.35 -9.09
CA GLY A 262 3.99 8.72 -8.09
C GLY A 262 5.38 9.33 -8.05
N ALA A 263 6.16 8.94 -7.04
CA ALA A 263 7.55 9.38 -6.85
C ALA A 263 8.46 9.15 -8.07
N MET A 264 8.16 8.14 -8.90
CA MET A 264 8.90 7.83 -10.12
C MET A 264 8.32 8.50 -11.39
N GLY A 265 7.27 9.30 -11.27
CA GLY A 265 6.59 9.96 -12.39
C GLY A 265 6.60 11.48 -12.29
N ASP A 266 6.24 12.03 -11.12
CA ASP A 266 6.09 13.49 -10.95
C ASP A 266 7.40 14.24 -11.17
N ALA A 267 8.50 13.79 -10.54
CA ALA A 267 9.79 14.44 -10.66
C ALA A 267 10.30 14.46 -12.12
N PRO A 268 10.32 13.33 -12.87
CA PRO A 268 10.65 13.35 -14.29
C PRO A 268 9.81 14.31 -15.14
N ILE A 269 8.49 14.37 -14.93
CA ILE A 269 7.62 15.30 -15.67
C ILE A 269 8.01 16.75 -15.41
N LEU A 270 8.21 17.14 -14.14
CA LEU A 270 8.61 18.49 -13.78
C LEU A 270 10.03 18.83 -14.26
N MET A 271 10.98 17.91 -14.15
CA MET A 271 12.37 18.09 -14.61
C MET A 271 12.40 18.36 -16.12
N ARG A 272 11.63 17.61 -16.91
CA ARG A 272 11.49 17.84 -18.36
C ARG A 272 10.83 19.18 -18.68
N SER A 273 10.04 19.72 -17.75
CA SER A 273 9.28 20.95 -17.91
C SER A 273 10.04 22.20 -17.46
N GLN A 274 11.26 22.08 -16.93
CA GLN A 274 12.03 23.18 -16.33
C GLN A 274 12.20 24.40 -17.25
N ASN A 275 12.42 24.19 -18.55
CA ASN A 275 12.53 25.29 -19.50
C ASN A 275 11.22 26.09 -19.66
N ASN A 276 10.07 25.46 -19.43
CA ASN A 276 8.76 26.09 -19.47
C ASN A 276 8.24 26.49 -18.07
N LEU A 277 8.96 26.07 -17.02
CA LEU A 277 8.68 26.30 -15.61
C LEU A 277 10.00 26.69 -14.88
N PRO A 278 10.56 27.89 -15.16
CA PRO A 278 11.90 28.28 -14.70
C PRO A 278 12.03 28.53 -13.18
N ASN A 279 10.91 28.66 -12.46
CA ASN A 279 10.87 28.93 -11.01
C ASN A 279 10.71 27.64 -10.18
N LEU A 280 10.85 26.45 -10.80
CA LEU A 280 10.80 25.20 -10.05
C LEU A 280 11.92 25.16 -9.01
N SER A 281 11.60 24.62 -7.82
CA SER A 281 12.55 24.49 -6.73
C SER A 281 13.81 23.73 -7.14
N SER A 282 14.97 24.19 -6.64
CA SER A 282 16.24 23.48 -6.79
C SER A 282 16.28 22.11 -6.08
N GLU A 283 15.27 21.80 -5.25
CA GLU A 283 15.11 20.52 -4.56
C GLU A 283 14.39 19.46 -5.41
N LEU A 284 13.91 19.84 -6.60
CA LEU A 284 13.26 18.92 -7.53
C LEU A 284 14.17 17.75 -7.92
N GLY A 285 13.64 16.53 -7.79
CA GLY A 285 14.35 15.29 -8.10
C GLY A 285 15.29 14.81 -7.00
N LYS A 286 15.46 15.55 -5.90
CA LYS A 286 16.25 15.13 -4.74
C LYS A 286 15.38 14.43 -3.70
N HIS A 287 16.03 13.81 -2.71
CA HIS A 287 15.39 13.19 -1.54
C HIS A 287 14.38 12.08 -1.89
N LEU A 288 14.65 11.35 -2.97
CA LEU A 288 13.94 10.12 -3.30
C LEU A 288 14.22 9.08 -2.21
N GLY A 289 13.18 8.41 -1.74
CA GLY A 289 13.20 7.41 -0.68
C GLY A 289 12.60 6.08 -1.14
N VAL A 290 13.05 4.98 -0.55
CA VAL A 290 12.47 3.62 -0.74
C VAL A 290 11.61 3.17 0.44
N ASN A 291 11.23 4.10 1.33
CA ASN A 291 10.53 3.84 2.59
C ASN A 291 11.22 2.83 3.51
N GLY A 292 12.52 2.59 3.29
CA GLY A 292 13.30 1.62 4.04
C GLY A 292 12.84 0.18 3.86
N ASP A 293 12.30 -0.18 2.70
CA ASP A 293 11.94 -1.56 2.40
C ASP A 293 13.18 -2.47 2.52
N HIS A 294 13.13 -3.39 3.49
CA HIS A 294 14.18 -4.36 3.74
C HIS A 294 13.55 -5.73 3.99
N ILE A 295 13.85 -6.69 3.12
CA ILE A 295 13.18 -7.99 3.11
C ILE A 295 14.13 -9.07 3.58
N ALA A 296 13.62 -9.99 4.40
CA ALA A 296 14.30 -11.21 4.80
C ALA A 296 13.30 -12.37 4.88
N ALA A 297 13.78 -13.58 5.16
CA ALA A 297 12.94 -14.74 5.39
C ALA A 297 13.36 -15.53 6.63
N ILE A 298 12.42 -16.30 7.19
CA ILE A 298 12.68 -17.30 8.23
C ILE A 298 12.23 -18.66 7.71
N GLU A 299 13.13 -19.64 7.72
CA GLU A 299 12.83 -21.06 7.50
C GLU A 299 12.63 -21.73 8.86
N TYR A 300 11.40 -22.14 9.17
CA TYR A 300 11.05 -22.75 10.46
C TYR A 300 11.34 -24.26 10.51
N ASP A 301 11.66 -24.74 11.72
CA ASP A 301 11.71 -26.16 12.07
C ASP A 301 10.35 -26.65 12.61
N GLU A 302 9.76 -27.64 11.92
CA GLU A 302 8.39 -28.11 12.19
C GLU A 302 8.24 -28.76 13.56
N ALA A 303 9.27 -29.51 13.97
CA ALA A 303 9.28 -30.19 15.25
C ALA A 303 9.43 -29.18 16.40
N ARG A 304 10.24 -28.13 16.18
CA ARG A 304 10.45 -27.07 17.17
C ARG A 304 9.22 -26.20 17.36
N VAL A 305 8.57 -25.75 16.29
CA VAL A 305 7.30 -25.00 16.42
C VAL A 305 6.25 -25.82 17.17
N ARG A 306 6.14 -27.12 16.88
CA ARG A 306 5.18 -27.99 17.58
C ARG A 306 5.49 -28.11 19.07
N SER A 307 6.75 -28.36 19.40
CA SER A 307 7.17 -28.60 20.80
C SER A 307 7.25 -27.31 21.62
N ALA A 308 7.72 -26.21 21.05
CA ALA A 308 7.94 -24.95 21.76
C ALA A 308 6.72 -24.01 21.74
N LEU A 309 5.96 -23.94 20.65
CA LEU A 309 4.78 -23.06 20.53
C LEU A 309 3.45 -23.78 20.72
N GLY A 310 3.45 -25.12 20.77
CA GLY A 310 2.22 -25.92 20.89
C GLY A 310 1.30 -25.82 19.65
N LEU A 311 1.81 -25.29 18.53
CA LEU A 311 1.04 -25.15 17.29
C LEU A 311 1.05 -26.48 16.51
N PRO A 312 -0.07 -26.87 15.87
CA PRO A 312 -0.07 -28.00 14.96
C PRO A 312 0.89 -27.74 13.78
N GLY A 313 1.21 -28.78 13.00
CA GLY A 313 2.05 -28.62 11.81
C GLY A 313 1.58 -27.45 10.93
N TYR A 314 2.53 -26.61 10.52
CA TYR A 314 2.26 -25.43 9.71
C TYR A 314 2.52 -25.77 8.24
N HIS A 315 1.47 -25.71 7.44
CA HIS A 315 1.56 -25.79 5.99
C HIS A 315 0.57 -24.79 5.41
N GLU A 316 0.68 -24.55 4.10
CA GLU A 316 -0.22 -23.66 3.35
C GLU A 316 -0.02 -22.17 3.65
N PHE A 317 1.22 -21.72 3.84
CA PHE A 317 1.52 -20.29 3.94
C PHE A 317 1.15 -19.49 2.69
N TYR A 318 0.93 -20.15 1.56
CA TYR A 318 0.38 -19.56 0.34
C TYR A 318 -1.15 -19.31 0.40
N LYS A 319 -1.84 -19.69 1.49
CA LYS A 319 -3.27 -19.36 1.73
C LYS A 319 -3.42 -18.21 2.72
N GLY A 320 -4.49 -17.43 2.57
CA GLY A 320 -4.79 -16.31 3.46
C GLY A 320 -4.71 -14.95 2.78
N LYS A 321 -4.49 -13.92 3.61
CA LYS A 321 -4.12 -12.58 3.17
C LYS A 321 -2.60 -12.43 3.32
N PRO A 322 -1.95 -11.67 2.43
CA PRO A 322 -0.49 -11.62 2.32
C PRO A 322 0.21 -10.94 3.49
N ILE A 323 -0.46 -10.00 4.16
CA ILE A 323 0.04 -9.29 5.34
C ILE A 323 -1.08 -9.32 6.37
N THR A 324 -0.81 -9.81 7.58
CA THR A 324 -1.84 -9.84 8.63
C THR A 324 -1.38 -9.44 10.02
N THR A 325 -0.08 -9.38 10.27
CA THR A 325 0.50 -9.11 11.60
C THR A 325 1.79 -8.31 11.51
N MET A 326 2.04 -7.45 12.49
CA MET A 326 3.31 -6.72 12.61
C MET A 326 3.67 -6.44 14.07
N SER A 327 4.90 -6.00 14.29
CA SER A 327 5.41 -5.48 15.55
C SER A 327 6.02 -4.09 15.36
N TYR A 328 5.85 -3.25 16.39
CA TYR A 328 6.43 -1.92 16.51
C TYR A 328 7.53 -1.86 17.59
N ASP A 329 7.97 -3.00 18.14
CA ASP A 329 8.85 -3.02 19.31
C ASP A 329 10.23 -2.36 19.08
N TRP A 330 10.66 -2.29 17.81
CA TRP A 330 11.89 -1.59 17.39
C TRP A 330 11.62 -0.19 16.81
N TRP A 331 10.39 0.28 16.93
CA TRP A 331 10.00 1.67 16.78
C TRP A 331 9.90 2.27 18.19
N VAL A 332 10.27 3.53 18.40
CA VAL A 332 10.34 4.16 19.73
C VAL A 332 9.03 3.93 20.50
N GLY A 333 9.08 3.41 21.73
CA GLY A 333 7.86 3.11 22.48
C GLY A 333 7.91 2.20 23.71
N ARG A 334 9.07 1.65 24.13
CA ARG A 334 9.26 1.21 25.53
C ARG A 334 10.02 2.29 26.30
N SER A 335 9.72 2.42 27.59
CA SER A 335 10.19 3.46 28.54
C SER A 335 11.71 3.66 28.63
N ASP A 336 12.50 2.85 27.92
CA ASP A 336 13.95 2.72 28.07
C ASP A 336 14.69 2.93 26.74
N HIS A 337 14.01 3.25 25.62
CA HIS A 337 14.62 3.40 24.30
C HIS A 337 14.69 4.87 23.86
N ALA A 338 15.83 5.52 24.12
CA ALA A 338 16.19 6.76 23.46
C ALA A 338 16.46 6.49 21.96
N TYR A 339 16.27 7.51 21.12
CA TYR A 339 16.63 7.40 19.70
C TYR A 339 18.13 7.16 19.55
N ASP A 340 18.52 5.95 19.15
CA ASP A 340 19.91 5.50 18.96
C ASP A 340 20.35 5.53 17.48
N GLY A 341 19.51 6.08 16.60
CA GLY A 341 19.73 6.08 15.16
C GLY A 341 19.19 4.84 14.44
N THR A 342 18.59 3.87 15.15
CA THR A 342 17.97 2.67 14.58
C THR A 342 16.49 2.57 14.93
N ARG A 343 15.62 2.75 13.93
CA ARG A 343 14.17 2.57 14.07
C ARG A 343 13.63 1.74 12.92
N PHE A 344 12.87 0.70 13.23
CA PHE A 344 12.22 -0.12 12.22
C PHE A 344 10.99 -0.82 12.78
N THR A 345 10.10 -1.23 11.90
CA THR A 345 9.00 -2.15 12.24
C THR A 345 9.21 -3.48 11.55
N LEU A 346 8.66 -4.57 12.10
CA LEU A 346 8.73 -5.90 11.50
C LEU A 346 7.34 -6.40 11.15
N GLN A 347 7.11 -6.71 9.89
CA GLN A 347 5.82 -7.13 9.35
C GLN A 347 5.92 -8.48 8.64
N GLU A 348 4.97 -9.37 8.91
CA GLU A 348 4.80 -10.59 8.10
C GLU A 348 4.31 -10.20 6.70
N ILE A 349 4.99 -10.71 5.67
CA ILE A 349 4.66 -10.48 4.28
C ILE A 349 4.68 -11.78 3.48
N PHE A 350 4.03 -11.75 2.32
CA PHE A 350 4.08 -12.82 1.33
C PHE A 350 4.28 -12.25 -0.07
N LEU A 351 5.51 -12.40 -0.57
CA LEU A 351 6.02 -12.10 -1.91
C LEU A 351 6.42 -13.38 -2.68
N SER A 352 6.31 -14.54 -2.02
CA SER A 352 6.98 -15.81 -2.30
C SER A 352 6.63 -16.53 -3.62
N SER A 353 6.25 -15.81 -4.66
CA SER A 353 6.32 -16.27 -6.04
C SER A 353 7.38 -15.47 -6.82
N LEU A 354 7.59 -14.19 -6.45
CA LEU A 354 8.46 -13.22 -7.11
C LEU A 354 9.92 -13.32 -6.63
N THR A 355 10.12 -13.65 -5.35
CA THR A 355 11.40 -13.56 -4.61
C THR A 355 12.06 -14.93 -4.35
N ASN A 356 11.46 -16.02 -4.83
CA ASN A 356 11.81 -17.39 -4.46
C ASN A 356 13.28 -17.80 -4.69
N PHE A 357 13.94 -17.15 -5.64
CA PHE A 357 15.33 -17.46 -5.96
C PHE A 357 16.35 -16.56 -5.24
N LEU A 358 15.88 -15.46 -4.62
CA LEU A 358 16.71 -14.34 -4.17
C LEU A 358 17.22 -14.45 -2.73
N TYR A 359 16.94 -15.51 -1.97
CA TYR A 359 17.43 -15.63 -0.58
C TYR A 359 18.68 -16.51 -0.46
N ASP A 360 19.64 -16.04 0.34
CA ASP A 360 20.78 -16.84 0.74
C ASP A 360 20.26 -18.05 1.52
N SER A 361 20.76 -19.23 1.15
CA SER A 361 20.47 -20.43 1.92
C SER A 361 21.14 -20.41 3.30
N GLY A 362 22.16 -19.56 3.51
CA GLY A 362 22.94 -19.43 4.74
C GLY A 362 23.78 -20.69 5.01
N ARG A 363 24.31 -21.33 3.95
CA ARG A 363 25.03 -22.61 4.01
C ARG A 363 26.38 -22.45 3.27
N GLU A 364 27.49 -22.21 3.99
CA GLU A 364 28.85 -22.04 3.42
C GLU A 364 29.92 -22.63 4.40
N PRO A 365 31.17 -22.99 3.96
CA PRO A 365 31.83 -22.50 2.73
C PRO A 365 32.47 -23.57 1.80
N GLY A 366 32.48 -23.30 0.49
CA GLY A 366 33.30 -24.09 -0.46
C GLY A 366 33.00 -24.00 -1.95
N GLY A 367 32.10 -23.15 -2.44
CA GLY A 367 31.86 -23.04 -3.88
C GLY A 367 30.88 -21.96 -4.22
N GLY A 368 30.99 -21.43 -5.45
CA GLY A 368 30.24 -20.28 -5.96
C GLY A 368 28.70 -20.37 -5.87
N PRO A 369 28.00 -19.38 -6.43
CA PRO A 369 26.65 -18.97 -6.02
C PRO A 369 25.66 -20.14 -5.84
N SER A 370 24.91 -20.12 -4.74
CA SER A 370 23.88 -21.10 -4.34
C SER A 370 22.63 -21.14 -5.24
N TRP A 371 22.73 -20.67 -6.48
CA TRP A 371 21.62 -20.38 -7.39
C TRP A 371 21.15 -21.62 -8.15
N TRP A 372 21.96 -22.67 -8.13
CA TRP A 372 21.67 -23.99 -8.69
C TRP A 372 22.34 -25.07 -7.82
N GLY A 373 22.04 -26.35 -8.06
CA GLY A 373 22.64 -27.46 -7.30
C GLY A 373 21.85 -27.93 -6.07
N LEU A 374 22.46 -28.82 -5.27
CA LEU A 374 21.81 -29.54 -4.17
C LEU A 374 21.27 -28.59 -3.09
N GLN A 375 22.03 -27.54 -2.78
CA GLN A 375 21.69 -26.52 -1.79
C GLN A 375 20.41 -25.78 -2.20
N LYS A 376 20.30 -25.37 -3.48
CA LYS A 376 19.08 -24.75 -4.00
C LYS A 376 17.89 -25.71 -4.02
N LYS A 377 18.09 -26.96 -4.45
CA LYS A 377 17.05 -28.00 -4.41
C LYS A 377 16.51 -28.22 -2.99
N GLN A 378 17.39 -28.32 -2.01
CA GLN A 378 17.01 -28.45 -0.59
C GLN A 378 16.31 -27.19 -0.05
N ALA A 379 16.74 -26.00 -0.47
CA ALA A 379 16.07 -24.76 -0.14
C ALA A 379 14.63 -24.75 -0.70
N ILE A 380 14.44 -25.07 -1.99
CA ILE A 380 13.12 -25.11 -2.62
C ILE A 380 12.23 -26.18 -1.97
N ALA A 381 12.77 -27.37 -1.64
CA ALA A 381 12.02 -28.44 -1.00
C ALA A 381 11.45 -28.05 0.38
N ARG A 382 12.04 -27.06 1.06
CA ARG A 382 11.58 -26.54 2.36
C ARG A 382 10.82 -25.21 2.25
N TRP A 383 10.44 -24.80 1.04
CA TRP A 383 9.74 -23.53 0.82
C TRP A 383 8.44 -23.40 1.61
N ALA A 384 7.70 -24.51 1.76
CA ALA A 384 6.47 -24.54 2.55
C ALA A 384 6.67 -24.16 4.03
N ASN A 385 7.92 -24.11 4.50
CA ASN A 385 8.29 -23.82 5.88
C ASN A 385 8.84 -22.40 6.06
N ARG A 386 8.67 -21.55 5.04
CA ARG A 386 9.21 -20.19 5.03
C ARG A 386 8.12 -19.16 5.18
N ILE A 387 8.41 -18.14 5.99
CA ILE A 387 7.70 -16.87 5.93
C ILE A 387 8.69 -15.79 5.53
N GLU A 388 8.18 -14.75 4.86
CA GLU A 388 8.96 -13.57 4.56
C GLU A 388 8.59 -12.47 5.55
N LEU A 389 9.56 -11.62 5.82
CA LEU A 389 9.43 -10.48 6.70
C LEU A 389 9.82 -9.23 5.92
N LEU A 390 9.03 -8.17 6.10
CA LEU A 390 9.36 -6.83 5.68
C LEU A 390 9.74 -6.04 6.93
N ALA A 391 10.99 -5.63 7.00
CA ALA A 391 11.43 -4.57 7.87
C ALA A 391 11.26 -3.23 7.15
N GLN A 392 10.57 -2.28 7.78
CA GLN A 392 10.38 -0.93 7.25
C GLN A 392 11.26 0.00 8.09
N VAL A 393 12.47 0.22 7.60
CA VAL A 393 13.51 0.93 8.33
C VAL A 393 13.38 2.43 8.18
N GLU A 394 13.89 3.16 9.16
CA GLU A 394 14.08 4.59 9.03
C GLU A 394 15.21 4.90 8.03
N ASP A 395 14.85 4.92 6.75
CA ASP A 395 15.74 5.24 5.63
C ASP A 395 16.01 6.74 5.53
N THR A 396 17.20 7.14 5.09
CA THR A 396 17.68 8.53 4.97
C THR A 396 17.23 9.26 3.70
N ASN A 397 16.56 8.59 2.76
CA ASN A 397 16.06 9.17 1.50
C ASN A 397 17.18 9.80 0.65
N ASP A 398 18.28 9.07 0.46
CA ASP A 398 19.46 9.59 -0.25
C ASP A 398 19.36 9.53 -1.78
N GLY A 399 18.20 9.12 -2.30
CA GLY A 399 18.01 8.98 -3.73
C GLY A 399 17.93 10.33 -4.44
N THR A 400 18.47 10.40 -5.65
CA THR A 400 18.39 11.58 -6.51
C THR A 400 18.25 11.20 -7.99
N PHE A 401 17.36 11.86 -8.70
CA PHE A 401 17.31 11.85 -10.16
C PHE A 401 18.43 12.75 -10.70
N TYR A 402 19.45 12.14 -11.31
CA TYR A 402 20.59 12.88 -11.86
C TYR A 402 20.37 13.35 -13.30
N ALA A 403 19.36 12.78 -13.97
CA ALA A 403 18.92 13.18 -15.30
C ALA A 403 17.45 12.78 -15.48
N VAL A 404 16.84 13.27 -16.56
CA VAL A 404 15.51 12.86 -17.00
C VAL A 404 15.62 12.12 -18.33
N PRO A 405 14.90 11.00 -18.55
CA PRO A 405 14.81 10.35 -19.87
C PRO A 405 14.34 11.32 -20.95
N SER A 406 14.41 10.97 -22.24
CA SER A 406 13.82 11.84 -23.29
C SER A 406 12.29 11.82 -23.29
N SER A 407 11.69 10.70 -22.90
CA SER A 407 10.24 10.52 -22.74
C SER A 407 9.93 9.61 -21.55
N GLY A 408 8.77 9.82 -20.92
CA GLY A 408 8.28 9.02 -19.79
C GLY A 408 9.12 9.11 -18.51
N GLY A 409 8.80 8.27 -17.53
CA GLY A 409 9.48 8.25 -16.22
C GLY A 409 10.77 7.42 -16.17
N ALA A 410 11.00 6.56 -17.17
CA ALA A 410 12.16 5.69 -17.28
C ALA A 410 12.39 5.29 -18.75
N GLN A 411 13.63 5.02 -19.15
CA GLN A 411 13.95 4.56 -20.49
C GLN A 411 13.52 3.10 -20.67
N ARG A 412 12.77 2.83 -21.74
CA ARG A 412 12.27 1.49 -22.06
C ARG A 412 13.09 0.87 -23.20
N PRO A 413 14.03 -0.05 -22.93
CA PRO A 413 14.84 -0.68 -23.97
C PRO A 413 14.05 -1.71 -24.80
N ASN A 414 12.98 -2.28 -24.24
CA ASN A 414 12.12 -3.26 -24.92
C ASN A 414 10.69 -3.28 -24.31
N SER A 415 9.78 -4.05 -24.90
CA SER A 415 8.39 -4.20 -24.42
C SER A 415 8.25 -5.00 -23.12
N GLY A 416 9.35 -5.46 -22.52
CA GLY A 416 9.37 -6.19 -21.27
C GLY A 416 9.05 -5.34 -20.02
N PRO A 417 9.05 -5.98 -18.84
CA PRO A 417 8.73 -5.31 -17.59
C PRO A 417 9.82 -4.36 -17.08
N VAL A 418 11.05 -4.48 -17.57
CA VAL A 418 12.21 -3.75 -17.03
C VAL A 418 12.44 -2.46 -17.82
N THR A 419 12.60 -1.36 -17.09
CA THR A 419 13.01 -0.04 -17.61
C THR A 419 14.22 0.48 -16.84
N ILE A 420 14.95 1.43 -17.44
CA ILE A 420 16.15 2.03 -16.87
C ILE A 420 15.79 3.41 -16.35
N GLY A 421 15.87 3.59 -15.04
CA GLY A 421 15.69 4.88 -14.38
C GLY A 421 16.99 5.66 -14.32
N LEU A 422 16.92 6.98 -14.53
CA LEU A 422 18.07 7.87 -14.43
C LEU A 422 18.18 8.48 -13.02
N PHE A 423 18.31 7.60 -12.03
CA PHE A 423 18.46 7.98 -10.63
C PHE A 423 19.49 7.12 -9.92
N THR A 424 20.05 7.67 -8.85
CA THR A 424 20.95 6.98 -7.93
C THR A 424 20.30 6.85 -6.55
N TYR A 425 20.64 5.79 -5.84
CA TYR A 425 20.21 5.51 -4.48
C TYR A 425 21.36 4.87 -3.69
N PRO A 426 22.37 5.66 -3.27
CA PRO A 426 23.40 5.14 -2.38
C PRO A 426 22.78 4.89 -1.01
N LEU A 427 22.99 3.70 -0.44
CA LEU A 427 22.63 3.48 0.96
C LEU A 427 23.64 4.21 1.85
N SER A 428 23.20 5.19 2.63
CA SER A 428 24.04 5.81 3.65
C SER A 428 24.48 4.82 4.72
N ASP A 429 25.57 5.14 5.43
CA ASP A 429 26.02 4.37 6.60
C ASP A 429 24.90 4.20 7.64
N GLN A 430 24.07 5.23 7.83
CA GLN A 430 22.92 5.13 8.71
C GLN A 430 21.91 4.09 8.20
N SER A 431 21.52 4.17 6.92
CA SER A 431 20.59 3.21 6.32
C SER A 431 21.13 1.77 6.36
N ILE A 432 22.43 1.56 6.18
CA ILE A 432 23.08 0.26 6.35
C ILE A 432 22.97 -0.21 7.81
N ARG A 433 23.32 0.64 8.78
CA ARG A 433 23.23 0.30 10.22
C ARG A 433 21.83 -0.12 10.65
N VAL A 434 20.77 0.59 10.22
CA VAL A 434 19.40 0.23 10.60
C VAL A 434 18.96 -1.09 9.96
N ARG A 435 19.38 -1.38 8.72
CA ARG A 435 19.11 -2.66 8.06
C ARG A 435 19.79 -3.82 8.79
N GLU A 436 21.04 -3.65 9.22
CA GLU A 436 21.72 -4.69 10.01
C GLU A 436 21.10 -4.89 11.39
N ALA A 437 20.65 -3.82 12.05
CA ALA A 437 19.89 -3.93 13.30
C ALA A 437 18.58 -4.72 13.09
N ALA A 438 17.88 -4.51 11.97
CA ALA A 438 16.70 -5.27 11.61
C ALA A 438 17.01 -6.75 11.32
N ASN A 439 18.11 -7.05 10.62
CA ASN A 439 18.58 -8.43 10.42
C ASN A 439 18.86 -9.14 11.74
N GLU A 440 19.56 -8.48 12.66
CA GLU A 440 19.90 -9.07 13.96
C GLU A 440 18.65 -9.31 14.82
N ALA A 441 17.71 -8.37 14.82
CA ALA A 441 16.41 -8.56 15.49
C ALA A 441 15.63 -9.76 14.91
N MET A 442 15.52 -9.85 13.58
CA MET A 442 14.85 -10.98 12.93
C MET A 442 15.56 -12.31 13.22
N ARG A 443 16.90 -12.32 13.28
CA ARG A 443 17.71 -13.49 13.63
C ARG A 443 17.48 -13.94 15.07
N GLY A 444 17.54 -13.03 16.03
CA GLY A 444 17.29 -13.32 17.44
C GLY A 444 15.89 -13.88 17.70
N VAL A 445 14.87 -13.29 17.07
CA VAL A 445 13.48 -13.79 17.16
C VAL A 445 13.37 -15.19 16.53
N ALA A 446 13.95 -15.43 15.35
CA ALA A 446 13.91 -16.72 14.69
C ALA A 446 14.59 -17.84 15.51
N GLN A 447 15.72 -17.54 16.15
CA GLN A 447 16.52 -18.51 16.89
C GLN A 447 15.98 -18.82 18.29
N THR A 448 15.01 -18.06 18.79
CA THR A 448 14.34 -18.31 20.07
C THR A 448 13.82 -19.75 20.09
N HIS A 449 14.19 -20.53 21.11
CA HIS A 449 13.90 -21.97 21.22
C HIS A 449 14.28 -22.84 20.00
N GLY A 450 15.17 -22.35 19.12
CA GLY A 450 15.51 -23.00 17.86
C GLY A 450 14.35 -23.07 16.86
N LEU A 451 13.41 -22.12 16.89
CA LEU A 451 12.20 -22.14 16.07
C LEU A 451 12.47 -22.10 14.57
N GLY A 452 13.49 -21.37 14.14
CA GLY A 452 13.82 -21.24 12.73
C GLY A 452 15.18 -20.63 12.47
N ARG A 453 15.51 -20.57 11.18
CA ARG A 453 16.74 -20.01 10.65
C ARG A 453 16.43 -18.77 9.84
N PHE A 454 17.09 -17.67 10.20
CA PHE A 454 17.08 -16.43 9.42
C PHE A 454 17.79 -16.61 8.07
N MET A 455 17.23 -16.01 7.02
CA MET A 455 17.71 -16.02 5.65
C MET A 455 17.75 -14.59 5.13
N ALA A 456 18.94 -14.06 4.88
CA ALA A 456 19.12 -12.78 4.22
C ALA A 456 18.77 -12.90 2.72
N LEU A 457 18.36 -11.79 2.10
CA LEU A 457 18.21 -11.71 0.65
C LEU A 457 19.62 -11.71 0.00
N THR A 458 19.94 -12.71 -0.83
CA THR A 458 21.10 -12.71 -1.75
C THR A 458 20.82 -11.82 -2.95
N GLU A 459 21.28 -10.57 -2.89
CA GLU A 459 22.03 -9.93 -3.97
C GLU A 459 22.64 -8.61 -3.49
N ALA A 460 23.84 -8.36 -3.97
CA ALA A 460 24.76 -7.33 -3.51
C ALA A 460 24.50 -5.99 -4.21
N ARG A 461 24.49 -4.91 -3.42
CA ARG A 461 24.51 -3.47 -3.80
C ARG A 461 23.17 -2.87 -4.25
N GLY A 462 22.18 -2.79 -3.37
CA GLY A 462 21.10 -1.82 -3.51
C GLY A 462 19.83 -2.08 -2.71
N ALA A 463 18.84 -1.21 -2.86
CA ALA A 463 17.50 -1.36 -2.28
C ALA A 463 16.48 -1.92 -3.29
N TYR A 464 15.57 -2.79 -2.82
CA TYR A 464 14.38 -3.19 -3.59
C TYR A 464 13.17 -2.51 -2.97
N ALA A 465 12.43 -1.74 -3.76
CA ALA A 465 11.38 -0.86 -3.24
C ALA A 465 10.05 -1.11 -3.93
N ALA A 466 9.02 -1.40 -3.14
CA ALA A 466 7.62 -1.29 -3.58
C ALA A 466 6.99 0.04 -3.09
N HIS A 467 7.74 0.79 -2.27
CA HIS A 467 7.30 2.02 -1.64
C HIS A 467 8.20 3.22 -1.98
N PRO A 468 8.35 3.59 -3.27
CA PRO A 468 9.07 4.81 -3.62
C PRO A 468 8.29 6.04 -3.12
N LEU A 469 9.00 6.96 -2.46
CA LEU A 469 8.51 8.21 -1.88
C LEU A 469 9.46 9.36 -2.23
N GLY A 470 9.04 10.61 -2.15
CA GLY A 470 9.92 11.76 -2.36
C GLY A 470 10.20 12.06 -3.84
N GLY A 471 11.22 12.88 -4.12
CA GLY A 471 11.48 13.47 -5.44
C GLY A 471 10.78 14.82 -5.65
N CYS A 472 9.61 15.03 -5.02
CA CYS A 472 8.88 16.30 -5.00
C CYS A 472 8.49 16.70 -3.57
N ARG A 473 9.37 16.45 -2.57
CA ARG A 473 9.02 16.53 -1.13
C ARG A 473 8.36 17.85 -0.75
N MET A 474 7.36 17.77 0.13
CA MET A 474 6.76 18.94 0.75
C MET A 474 7.70 19.59 1.76
N ALA A 475 7.69 20.92 1.85
CA ALA A 475 8.40 21.69 2.86
C ALA A 475 7.68 23.01 3.17
N ASP A 476 8.13 23.73 4.21
CA ASP A 476 7.60 25.06 4.53
C ASP A 476 8.09 26.14 3.54
N GLY A 477 9.17 25.88 2.79
CA GLY A 477 9.78 26.84 1.86
C GLY A 477 10.39 26.18 0.61
N PRO A 478 10.52 26.95 -0.50
CA PRO A 478 10.96 26.45 -1.81
C PRO A 478 12.44 26.06 -1.87
N ASP A 479 13.26 26.55 -0.95
CA ASP A 479 14.66 26.16 -0.78
C ASP A 479 14.80 24.76 -0.14
N LEU A 480 13.71 24.24 0.43
CA LEU A 480 13.71 22.99 1.20
C LEU A 480 12.86 21.89 0.56
N GLY A 481 11.96 22.22 -0.36
CA GLY A 481 11.08 21.28 -1.03
C GLY A 481 10.45 21.83 -2.29
N VAL A 482 9.71 20.97 -3.00
CA VAL A 482 9.08 21.30 -4.29
C VAL A 482 7.68 21.86 -4.09
N VAL A 483 6.96 21.36 -3.09
CA VAL A 483 5.60 21.77 -2.78
C VAL A 483 5.45 22.30 -1.37
N ASP A 484 4.47 23.18 -1.21
CA ASP A 484 4.06 23.69 0.10
C ASP A 484 3.30 22.60 0.89
N PRO A 485 2.92 22.87 2.16
CA PRO A 485 2.19 21.90 2.96
C PRO A 485 0.85 21.48 2.35
N GLN A 486 0.25 22.25 1.44
CA GLN A 486 -1.02 21.97 0.78
C GLN A 486 -0.83 21.17 -0.52
N GLY A 487 0.41 20.90 -0.93
CA GLY A 487 0.76 20.19 -2.16
C GLY A 487 0.84 21.10 -3.38
N ALA A 488 0.74 22.43 -3.22
CA ALA A 488 0.92 23.37 -4.32
C ALA A 488 2.41 23.51 -4.65
N VAL A 489 2.75 23.45 -5.94
CA VAL A 489 4.13 23.64 -6.39
C VAL A 489 4.53 25.10 -6.16
N HIS A 490 5.63 25.31 -5.44
CA HIS A 490 6.11 26.66 -5.15
C HIS A 490 6.34 27.45 -6.44
N GLY A 491 5.92 28.72 -6.44
CA GLY A 491 6.06 29.61 -7.59
C GLY A 491 5.03 29.43 -8.71
N TYR A 492 4.11 28.46 -8.59
CA TYR A 492 3.12 28.14 -9.64
C TYR A 492 1.70 28.02 -9.11
N GLU A 493 0.94 29.12 -9.22
CA GLU A 493 -0.50 29.10 -8.91
C GLU A 493 -1.24 28.09 -9.80
N GLY A 494 -2.00 27.17 -9.19
CA GLY A 494 -2.79 26.18 -9.91
C GLY A 494 -2.04 24.90 -10.31
N LEU A 495 -0.75 24.77 -9.97
CA LEU A 495 0.00 23.52 -10.15
C LEU A 495 0.20 22.82 -8.81
N TYR A 496 -0.11 21.54 -8.74
CA TYR A 496 -0.04 20.74 -7.52
C TYR A 496 0.68 19.41 -7.77
N CYS A 497 1.37 18.88 -6.77
CA CYS A 497 1.71 17.46 -6.67
C CYS A 497 0.94 16.87 -5.48
N ILE A 498 0.21 15.78 -5.68
CA ILE A 498 -0.61 15.17 -4.63
C ILE A 498 -0.48 13.66 -4.72
N ASP A 499 0.59 13.05 -4.20
CA ASP A 499 0.75 11.60 -4.06
C ASP A 499 1.92 11.19 -3.13
N GLY A 500 2.64 10.09 -3.44
CA GLY A 500 3.82 9.64 -2.71
C GLY A 500 5.10 10.48 -2.95
N SER A 501 5.16 11.23 -4.05
CA SER A 501 6.30 12.08 -4.43
C SER A 501 6.53 13.22 -3.45
N ILE A 502 5.47 13.67 -2.79
CA ILE A 502 5.50 14.78 -1.82
C ILE A 502 5.82 14.33 -0.40
N ILE A 503 5.83 13.02 -0.12
CA ILE A 503 6.09 12.50 1.24
C ILE A 503 7.57 12.74 1.60
N PRO A 504 7.89 13.49 2.67
CA PRO A 504 9.27 13.93 2.94
C PRO A 504 10.23 12.85 3.39
N THR A 505 9.73 11.75 3.95
CA THR A 505 10.54 10.81 4.72
C THR A 505 9.93 9.41 4.77
N SER A 506 10.73 8.40 5.09
CA SER A 506 10.24 7.04 5.35
C SER A 506 9.25 7.02 6.51
N LEU A 507 8.19 6.22 6.36
CA LEU A 507 7.02 6.24 7.23
C LEU A 507 7.04 5.18 8.34
N GLY A 508 7.99 4.25 8.30
CA GLY A 508 8.08 3.09 9.20
C GLY A 508 6.92 2.09 9.04
N VAL A 509 6.00 2.32 8.10
CA VAL A 509 4.83 1.49 7.79
C VAL A 509 4.53 1.56 6.30
N ASN A 510 3.63 0.71 5.79
CA ASN A 510 3.19 0.77 4.39
C ASN A 510 2.60 2.16 4.07
N PRO A 511 3.03 2.83 2.98
CA PRO A 511 2.78 4.25 2.77
C PRO A 511 1.36 4.56 2.27
N SER A 512 0.66 3.58 1.71
CA SER A 512 -0.61 3.80 0.98
C SER A 512 -1.65 4.57 1.77
N LEU A 513 -1.81 4.29 3.07
CA LEU A 513 -2.79 4.97 3.91
C LEU A 513 -2.36 6.40 4.26
N THR A 514 -1.06 6.64 4.50
CA THR A 514 -0.52 7.98 4.72
C THR A 514 -0.63 8.82 3.46
N ILE A 515 -0.29 8.27 2.29
CA ILE A 515 -0.47 8.92 1.00
C ILE A 515 -1.95 9.30 0.85
N ALA A 516 -2.88 8.36 1.06
CA ALA A 516 -4.30 8.66 0.98
C ALA A 516 -4.75 9.77 1.94
N ALA A 517 -4.26 9.77 3.19
CA ALA A 517 -4.58 10.81 4.18
C ALA A 517 -4.02 12.19 3.78
N VAL A 518 -2.79 12.24 3.30
CA VAL A 518 -2.18 13.48 2.78
C VAL A 518 -2.95 13.96 1.55
N SER A 519 -3.29 13.08 0.61
CA SER A 519 -4.08 13.43 -0.58
C SER A 519 -5.47 13.95 -0.23
N GLU A 520 -6.14 13.35 0.77
CA GLU A 520 -7.41 13.87 1.31
C GLU A 520 -7.27 15.30 1.86
N ARG A 521 -6.18 15.59 2.56
CA ARG A 521 -5.90 16.92 3.11
C ARG A 521 -5.61 17.94 2.00
N CYS A 522 -4.73 17.60 1.07
CA CYS A 522 -4.38 18.46 -0.08
C CYS A 522 -5.61 18.73 -0.96
N ALA A 523 -6.42 17.70 -1.25
CA ALA A 523 -7.64 17.86 -2.03
C ALA A 523 -8.70 18.73 -1.33
N ASP A 524 -8.85 18.63 0.00
CA ASP A 524 -9.75 19.51 0.78
C ASP A 524 -9.28 20.97 0.73
N ALA A 525 -7.96 21.21 0.80
CA ALA A 525 -7.37 22.53 0.63
C ALA A 525 -7.59 23.08 -0.79
N LEU A 526 -7.38 22.26 -1.83
CA LEU A 526 -7.66 22.63 -3.22
C LEU A 526 -9.14 22.95 -3.44
N VAL A 527 -10.06 22.15 -2.88
CA VAL A 527 -11.51 22.44 -2.92
C VAL A 527 -11.84 23.77 -2.25
N ALA A 528 -11.17 24.10 -1.15
CA ALA A 528 -11.35 25.40 -0.48
C ALA A 528 -10.81 26.57 -1.32
N ALA A 529 -9.67 26.40 -2.00
CA ALA A 529 -9.04 27.42 -2.85
C ALA A 529 -9.66 27.53 -4.26
N GLY A 530 -10.48 26.55 -4.68
CA GLY A 530 -10.93 26.37 -6.06
C GLY A 530 -11.54 27.60 -6.71
N GLY A 531 -12.34 28.39 -5.97
CA GLY A 531 -12.96 29.61 -6.48
C GLY A 531 -11.95 30.63 -7.04
N GLY A 532 -10.82 30.83 -6.36
CA GLY A 532 -9.74 31.72 -6.83
C GLY A 532 -8.98 31.17 -8.03
N LEU A 533 -9.03 29.85 -8.23
CA LEU A 533 -8.39 29.17 -9.36
C LEU A 533 -9.29 29.10 -10.60
N GLY A 534 -10.51 29.64 -10.54
CA GLY A 534 -11.50 29.56 -11.63
C GLY A 534 -12.24 28.22 -11.68
N LEU A 535 -12.17 27.42 -10.60
CA LEU A 535 -13.05 26.29 -10.35
C LEU A 535 -14.32 26.79 -9.61
N PRO A 536 -15.37 25.97 -9.47
CA PRO A 536 -16.52 26.34 -8.66
C PRO A 536 -16.13 26.69 -7.21
N ALA A 537 -16.77 27.72 -6.65
CA ALA A 537 -16.59 28.06 -5.25
C ALA A 537 -17.22 26.98 -4.34
N ARG A 538 -16.57 26.67 -3.22
CA ARG A 538 -17.08 25.70 -2.24
C ARG A 538 -18.42 26.20 -1.66
N PRO A 539 -19.54 25.47 -1.86
CA PRO A 539 -20.83 25.87 -1.31
C PRO A 539 -20.83 25.92 0.22
N ALA A 540 -21.66 26.80 0.79
CA ALA A 540 -21.88 26.85 2.23
C ALA A 540 -22.37 25.49 2.74
N GLY A 541 -21.76 24.99 3.82
CA GLY A 541 -22.12 23.69 4.39
C GLY A 541 -21.58 22.47 3.63
N PHE A 542 -20.74 22.63 2.59
CA PHE A 542 -20.12 21.49 1.90
C PHE A 542 -19.38 20.56 2.88
N ARG A 543 -19.76 19.27 2.85
CA ARG A 543 -19.16 18.18 3.63
C ARG A 543 -18.65 17.09 2.68
N PRO A 544 -17.37 16.72 2.74
CA PRO A 544 -16.84 15.60 1.96
C PRO A 544 -17.56 14.30 2.31
N GLY A 545 -18.00 13.55 1.30
CA GLY A 545 -18.66 12.26 1.46
C GLY A 545 -17.68 11.09 1.54
N ILE A 546 -18.21 9.88 1.54
CA ILE A 546 -17.43 8.64 1.46
C ILE A 546 -17.67 8.04 0.07
N PRO A 547 -16.64 7.65 -0.69
CA PRO A 547 -16.84 7.06 -2.02
C PRO A 547 -17.60 5.74 -1.96
N GLU A 548 -18.48 5.52 -2.93
CA GLU A 548 -19.14 4.24 -3.16
C GLU A 548 -18.12 3.12 -3.42
N GLU A 549 -18.48 1.88 -3.11
CA GLU A 549 -17.72 0.71 -3.55
C GLU A 549 -18.46 0.11 -4.75
N ILE A 550 -17.76 -0.05 -5.86
CA ILE A 550 -18.31 -0.46 -7.15
C ILE A 550 -17.52 -1.67 -7.63
N VAL A 551 -18.15 -2.84 -7.62
CA VAL A 551 -17.53 -4.11 -8.04
C VAL A 551 -18.45 -4.79 -9.04
N GLY A 552 -18.12 -4.68 -10.33
CA GLY A 552 -19.03 -5.08 -11.40
C GLY A 552 -20.32 -4.26 -11.33
N GLU A 553 -21.47 -4.94 -11.31
CA GLU A 553 -22.79 -4.30 -11.17
C GLU A 553 -23.12 -3.89 -9.72
N ARG A 554 -22.37 -4.41 -8.74
CA ARG A 554 -22.65 -4.15 -7.32
C ARG A 554 -22.16 -2.77 -6.92
N VAL A 555 -23.09 -1.92 -6.48
CA VAL A 555 -22.80 -0.63 -5.84
C VAL A 555 -23.14 -0.69 -4.36
N VAL A 556 -22.16 -0.43 -3.50
CA VAL A 556 -22.32 -0.33 -2.05
C VAL A 556 -22.11 1.12 -1.65
N VAL A 557 -23.23 1.81 -1.43
CA VAL A 557 -23.24 3.16 -0.88
C VAL A 557 -22.86 3.09 0.61
N PRO A 558 -21.84 3.83 1.06
CA PRO A 558 -21.46 3.86 2.46
C PRO A 558 -22.57 4.50 3.30
N VAL A 559 -22.84 3.92 4.47
CA VAL A 559 -23.70 4.54 5.49
C VAL A 559 -22.79 5.29 6.46
N PRO A 560 -22.94 6.62 6.61
CA PRO A 560 -22.19 7.39 7.59
C PRO A 560 -22.29 6.78 9.00
N PRO A 561 -21.20 6.78 9.81
CA PRO A 561 -21.18 6.14 11.13
C PRO A 561 -22.26 6.66 12.10
N ASP A 562 -22.61 7.94 11.99
CA ASP A 562 -23.66 8.65 12.72
C ASP A 562 -25.08 8.23 12.30
N GLN A 563 -25.23 7.64 11.11
CA GLN A 563 -26.49 7.11 10.57
C GLN A 563 -26.55 5.57 10.63
N ALA A 564 -25.51 4.90 11.10
CA ALA A 564 -25.51 3.46 11.29
C ALA A 564 -26.46 3.10 12.43
N ALA A 565 -27.60 2.47 12.10
CA ALA A 565 -28.57 2.01 13.09
C ALA A 565 -27.84 1.27 14.24
N PRO A 566 -28.15 1.57 15.52
CA PRO A 566 -27.46 0.95 16.64
C PRO A 566 -27.55 -0.57 16.51
N LYS A 567 -26.39 -1.23 16.41
CA LYS A 567 -26.32 -2.69 16.36
C LYS A 567 -27.17 -3.24 17.49
N ARG A 568 -28.24 -3.97 17.16
CA ARG A 568 -29.09 -4.65 18.15
C ARG A 568 -28.17 -5.40 19.11
N LYS A 569 -28.14 -4.98 20.38
CA LYS A 569 -27.38 -5.66 21.43
C LYS A 569 -27.72 -7.15 21.32
N PRO A 570 -26.74 -8.07 21.26
CA PRO A 570 -27.05 -9.49 21.23
C PRO A 570 -27.97 -9.79 22.41
N LYS A 571 -29.13 -10.40 22.14
CA LYS A 571 -30.06 -10.81 23.20
C LYS A 571 -29.24 -11.54 24.25
N LYS A 572 -29.17 -10.99 25.47
CA LYS A 572 -28.51 -11.63 26.61
C LYS A 572 -29.09 -13.04 26.68
N LYS A 573 -28.28 -14.07 26.38
CA LYS A 573 -28.64 -15.44 26.76
C LYS A 573 -28.91 -15.40 28.27
N PRO A 574 -29.99 -16.02 28.76
CA PRO A 574 -30.30 -15.99 30.18
C PRO A 574 -29.08 -16.53 30.94
N ARG A 575 -28.55 -15.71 31.85
CA ARG A 575 -27.46 -16.12 32.73
C ARG A 575 -27.94 -17.36 33.49
N CYS A 576 -27.28 -18.51 33.30
CA CYS A 576 -27.42 -19.62 34.23
C CYS A 576 -27.01 -19.10 35.62
N ARG A 577 -27.99 -18.96 36.53
CA ARG A 577 -27.72 -18.66 37.93
C ARG A 577 -26.89 -19.83 38.50
N PRO A 578 -25.81 -19.56 39.25
CA PRO A 578 -25.17 -20.62 40.03
C PRO A 578 -26.19 -21.15 41.06
N PRO A 579 -26.17 -22.46 41.38
CA PRO A 579 -27.11 -23.02 42.33
C PRO A 579 -26.93 -22.33 43.69
N LYS A 580 -28.03 -21.84 44.26
CA LYS A 580 -28.08 -21.30 45.63
C LYS A 580 -27.52 -22.36 46.58
N ARG A 581 -26.46 -22.04 47.33
CA ARG A 581 -26.05 -22.80 48.52
C ARG A 581 -27.24 -22.82 49.48
N ARG A 582 -27.92 -23.95 49.60
CA ARG A 582 -28.85 -24.22 50.69
C ARG A 582 -28.03 -24.50 51.94
N SER A 583 -28.29 -23.74 52.99
CA SER A 583 -27.85 -24.00 54.37
C SER A 583 -28.27 -25.42 54.79
N ARG A 584 -27.32 -26.20 55.30
CA ARG A 584 -27.59 -27.47 56.00
C ARG A 584 -27.97 -27.17 57.45
N PRO A 585 -29.04 -27.77 58.00
CA PRO A 585 -29.10 -28.06 59.42
C PRO A 585 -28.47 -29.44 59.72
N ALA A 586 -28.14 -29.64 60.99
CA ALA A 586 -27.31 -30.71 61.51
C ALA A 586 -28.05 -32.05 61.75
N ARG A 587 -27.20 -33.09 61.89
CA ARG A 587 -27.40 -34.41 62.54
C ARG A 587 -28.01 -35.56 61.71
N GLY A 588 -27.44 -36.75 61.93
CA GLY A 588 -28.14 -38.04 61.76
C GLY A 588 -27.39 -39.11 60.96
N ARG A 589 -26.95 -40.17 61.65
CA ARG A 589 -26.24 -41.36 61.13
C ARG A 589 -27.08 -42.18 60.12
N THR A 590 -26.44 -42.83 59.14
CA THR A 590 -26.38 -44.30 58.86
C THR A 590 -26.20 -44.65 57.37
N ARG A 591 -25.72 -45.89 57.15
CA ARG A 591 -25.17 -46.53 55.94
C ARG A 591 -26.13 -46.61 54.72
N ALA A 592 -25.56 -46.61 53.50
CA ALA A 592 -25.60 -47.74 52.54
C ALA A 592 -25.44 -47.28 51.07
N ARG A 593 -24.79 -48.14 50.28
CA ARG A 593 -24.49 -48.05 48.83
C ARG A 593 -25.75 -47.93 47.95
N LYS A 594 -25.64 -47.24 46.80
CA LYS A 594 -26.08 -47.75 45.47
C LYS A 594 -25.59 -46.87 44.30
N ARG A 595 -25.12 -47.53 43.25
CA ARG A 595 -24.73 -46.98 41.93
C ARG A 595 -25.97 -46.54 41.14
N ALA A 596 -25.86 -45.49 40.33
CA ALA A 596 -26.69 -45.32 39.13
C ALA A 596 -25.96 -44.50 38.05
N ARG A 597 -25.83 -45.10 36.86
CA ARG A 597 -25.37 -44.50 35.60
C ARG A 597 -26.46 -43.58 35.04
N VAL A 598 -26.07 -42.45 34.41
CA VAL A 598 -26.96 -41.71 33.49
C VAL A 598 -26.27 -41.52 32.14
N ARG A 599 -26.94 -42.03 31.09
CA ARG A 599 -26.59 -41.93 29.67
C ARG A 599 -26.91 -40.52 29.14
N CYS A 600 -25.98 -39.92 28.40
CA CYS A 600 -26.26 -38.75 27.55
C CYS A 600 -26.76 -39.19 26.16
N ARG A 601 -27.92 -38.68 25.73
CA ARG A 601 -28.44 -38.79 24.36
C ARG A 601 -27.81 -37.71 23.47
N LYS A 602 -27.28 -38.10 22.30
CA LYS A 602 -26.85 -37.21 21.20
C LYS A 602 -28.05 -36.84 20.29
N PRO A 603 -28.08 -35.67 19.63
CA PRO A 603 -29.08 -35.35 18.61
C PRO A 603 -28.72 -35.89 17.22
N ALA A 604 -29.77 -36.22 16.45
CA ALA A 604 -29.74 -36.96 15.19
C ALA A 604 -29.28 -36.13 13.97
N ARG A 605 -28.52 -36.78 13.08
CA ARG A 605 -28.15 -36.30 11.73
C ARG A 605 -29.28 -36.60 10.74
N ARG A 606 -29.71 -35.60 9.95
CA ARG A 606 -30.57 -35.79 8.77
C ARG A 606 -29.74 -36.37 7.61
N ARG A 607 -30.18 -37.50 7.05
CA ARG A 607 -29.60 -38.18 5.88
C ARG A 607 -30.12 -37.56 4.57
N ARG A 608 -29.22 -37.37 3.58
CA ARG A 608 -29.56 -37.06 2.17
C ARG A 608 -29.82 -38.37 1.41
N ARG A 609 -30.83 -38.39 0.52
CA ARG A 609 -31.18 -39.48 -0.41
C ARG A 609 -30.27 -39.44 -1.67
N PRO A 610 -30.01 -40.57 -2.36
CA PRO A 610 -29.23 -40.61 -3.61
C PRO A 610 -30.11 -40.46 -4.86
N PRO A 611 -29.53 -40.12 -6.04
CA PRO A 611 -30.28 -39.99 -7.29
C PRO A 611 -30.46 -41.33 -8.02
N LYS A 612 -31.62 -41.49 -8.67
CA LYS A 612 -31.97 -42.62 -9.55
C LYS A 612 -31.30 -42.47 -10.92
N LYS A 613 -30.80 -43.59 -11.44
CA LYS A 613 -30.42 -43.82 -12.85
C LYS A 613 -31.67 -43.97 -13.73
N GLY A 614 -31.63 -43.44 -14.94
CA GLY A 614 -32.53 -43.80 -16.04
C GLY A 614 -31.72 -43.88 -17.34
N ARG A 615 -31.77 -45.05 -17.99
CA ARG A 615 -31.25 -45.31 -19.35
C ARG A 615 -32.34 -44.97 -20.36
N GLY A 616 -31.92 -44.65 -21.58
CA GLY A 616 -32.75 -44.03 -22.64
C GLY A 616 -33.66 -44.96 -23.42
N ARG A 617 -34.39 -44.38 -24.39
CA ARG A 617 -34.38 -44.71 -25.83
C ARG A 617 -35.51 -43.94 -26.54
N ALA A 618 -35.16 -43.21 -27.59
CA ALA A 618 -35.72 -43.22 -28.95
C ALA A 618 -35.24 -41.93 -29.64
#